data_AF-A0A8H6FPR7-F1
#
_entry.id   AF-A0A8H6FPR7-F1
#
_cell.length_a   1.000
_cell.length_b   1.000
_cell.length_c   1.000
_cell.angle_alpha   90.00
_cell.angle_beta   90.00
_cell.angle_gamma   90.00
#
_symmetry.space_group_name_H-M   'P 1'
#
loop_
_entity.id
_entity.type
_entity.pdbx_description
1 polymer ?
#
loop_
_entity_poly.entity_id
_entity_poly.type
_entity_poly.pdbx_seq_one_letter_code
_entity_poly.pdbx_strand_id
1 'polypeptide(L)'
;MFSTLANNVTKNNMEPDYTLVLQRGHGFATVGTSIEESVYRAVYTAWNAETQASALEIQNAYGASAETLKYLTPREAADCVPMNQGSYTKAWPLWQAQVEADPLYKNDLI
;
A
#
# COMPACT_ATOMS: atom_id res chain seq x y z
N MET A 1 -6.49 -10.21 -6.94
CA MET A 1 -7.69 -10.48 -7.75
C MET A 1 -8.23 -9.13 -8.21
N PHE A 2 -8.49 -8.93 -9.50
CA PHE A 2 -9.00 -7.63 -9.99
C PHE A 2 -10.48 -7.47 -9.67
N SER A 3 -10.94 -6.23 -9.41
CA SER A 3 -12.38 -5.92 -9.36
C SER A 3 -13.01 -6.29 -10.69
N THR A 4 -14.09 -7.05 -10.64
CA THR A 4 -14.90 -7.42 -11.80
C THR A 4 -16.31 -6.89 -11.60
N LEU A 5 -17.02 -6.62 -12.70
CA LEU A 5 -18.44 -6.23 -12.65
C LEU A 5 -19.28 -7.24 -11.85
N ALA A 6 -18.97 -8.55 -11.95
CA ALA A 6 -19.65 -9.60 -11.22
C ALA A 6 -19.49 -9.50 -9.69
N ASN A 7 -18.35 -9.01 -9.20
CA ASN A 7 -18.09 -8.85 -7.76
C ASN A 7 -18.79 -7.61 -7.18
N ASN A 8 -19.09 -6.60 -8.02
CA ASN A 8 -19.67 -5.33 -7.58
C ASN A 8 -21.22 -5.31 -7.60
N VAL A 9 -21.87 -6.21 -8.34
CA VAL A 9 -23.35 -6.23 -8.50
C VAL A 9 -24.09 -6.71 -7.23
N THR A 10 -23.41 -7.42 -6.33
CA THR A 10 -24.02 -8.01 -5.12
C THR A 10 -23.76 -7.23 -3.83
N LYS A 11 -23.02 -6.11 -3.87
CA LYS A 11 -22.58 -5.39 -2.66
C LYS A 11 -23.35 -4.09 -2.45
N ASN A 12 -24.16 -4.07 -1.40
CA ASN A 12 -24.91 -2.91 -0.89
C ASN A 12 -24.10 -2.08 0.14
N ASN A 13 -22.77 -2.15 0.15
CA ASN A 13 -21.96 -1.37 1.08
C ASN A 13 -21.33 -0.16 0.38
N MET A 14 -21.32 0.97 1.08
CA MET A 14 -20.69 2.23 0.67
C MET A 14 -19.14 2.13 0.64
N GLU A 15 -18.57 0.97 1.00
CA GLU A 15 -17.13 0.75 1.09
C GLU A 15 -16.60 -0.05 -0.12
N PRO A 16 -15.44 0.32 -0.67
CA PRO A 16 -14.86 -0.36 -1.81
C PRO A 16 -14.27 -1.73 -1.44
N ASP A 17 -14.38 -2.68 -2.37
CA ASP A 17 -13.84 -4.04 -2.25
C ASP A 17 -12.32 -4.13 -2.09
N TYR A 18 -11.64 -3.15 -2.67
CA TYR A 18 -10.20 -3.06 -2.68
C TYR A 18 -9.79 -1.70 -2.20
N THR A 19 -8.77 -1.67 -1.35
CA THR A 19 -8.22 -0.45 -0.77
C THR A 19 -7.17 0.22 -1.68
N LEU A 20 -6.91 -0.39 -2.83
CA LEU A 20 -5.90 -0.01 -3.83
C LEU A 20 -6.40 -0.36 -5.24
N VAL A 21 -6.20 0.57 -6.18
CA VAL A 21 -6.39 0.34 -7.61
C VAL A 21 -5.14 0.76 -8.38
N LEU A 22 -4.80 -0.01 -9.42
CA LEU A 22 -3.72 0.33 -10.36
C LEU A 22 -4.32 0.84 -11.67
N GLN A 23 -3.80 1.97 -12.14
CA GLN A 23 -4.14 2.59 -13.42
C GLN A 23 -2.98 2.35 -14.39
N ARG A 24 -3.17 1.41 -15.33
CA ARG A 24 -2.14 1.01 -16.29
C ARG A 24 -1.61 2.22 -17.07
N GLY A 25 -0.29 2.40 -17.08
CA GLY A 25 0.37 3.52 -17.76
C GLY A 25 0.24 4.87 -17.03
N HIS A 26 -0.24 4.87 -15.78
CA HIS A 26 -0.43 6.09 -15.00
C HIS A 26 0.12 5.96 -13.58
N GLY A 27 -0.41 5.06 -12.76
CA GLY A 27 -0.07 5.02 -11.34
C GLY A 27 -1.06 4.20 -10.53
N PHE A 28 -1.31 4.62 -9.29
CA PHE A 28 -2.24 3.95 -8.40
C PHE A 28 -3.00 4.95 -7.54
N ALA A 29 -4.12 4.50 -6.97
CA ALA A 29 -4.87 5.23 -5.96
C ALA A 29 -5.23 4.31 -4.80
N THR A 30 -5.15 4.83 -3.58
CA THR A 30 -5.57 4.15 -2.36
C THR A 30 -6.76 4.84 -1.73
N VAL A 31 -7.48 4.09 -0.89
CA VAL A 31 -8.61 4.57 -0.10
C VAL A 31 -8.44 4.09 1.33
N GLY A 32 -8.87 4.90 2.30
CA GLY A 32 -8.89 4.63 3.73
C GLY A 32 -10.10 5.30 4.39
N THR A 33 -10.38 4.92 5.63
CA THR A 33 -11.44 5.51 6.46
C THR A 33 -11.03 6.87 7.03
N SER A 34 -9.74 7.22 6.92
CA SER A 34 -9.18 8.53 7.25
C SER A 34 -8.08 8.93 6.26
N ILE A 35 -7.59 10.17 6.37
CA ILE A 35 -6.46 10.66 5.57
C ILE A 35 -5.21 9.87 5.94
N GLU A 36 -4.96 9.67 7.23
CA GLU A 36 -3.80 8.96 7.77
C GLU A 36 -3.73 7.52 7.25
N GLU A 37 -4.86 6.80 7.26
CA GLU A 37 -4.93 5.43 6.74
C GLU A 37 -4.71 5.41 5.21
N SER A 38 -5.29 6.37 4.48
CA SER A 38 -5.14 6.47 3.03
C SER A 38 -3.68 6.72 2.63
N VAL A 39 -3.01 7.63 3.34
CA VAL A 39 -1.59 7.95 3.15
C VAL A 39 -0.71 6.77 3.55
N TYR A 40 -0.98 6.13 4.69
CA TYR A 40 -0.25 4.94 5.12
C TYR A 40 -0.29 3.84 4.06
N ARG A 41 -1.47 3.54 3.52
CA ARG A 41 -1.63 2.58 2.42
C ARG A 41 -0.85 3.00 1.18
N ALA A 42 -0.85 4.29 0.83
CA ALA A 42 -0.13 4.78 -0.33
C ALA A 42 1.39 4.59 -0.20
N VAL A 43 1.95 5.02 0.94
CA VAL A 43 3.39 4.91 1.23
C VAL A 43 3.85 3.46 1.20
N TYR A 44 3.18 2.57 1.94
CA TYR A 44 3.58 1.17 2.00
C TYR A 44 3.30 0.41 0.70
N THR A 45 2.31 0.83 -0.10
CA THR A 45 2.12 0.27 -1.45
C THR A 45 3.32 0.62 -2.35
N ALA A 46 3.76 1.87 -2.33
CA ALA A 46 4.91 2.30 -3.13
C ALA A 46 6.19 1.56 -2.71
N TRP A 47 6.48 1.47 -1.41
CA TRP A 47 7.65 0.73 -0.90
C TRP A 47 7.59 -0.77 -1.19
N ASN A 48 6.42 -1.40 -1.07
CA ASN A 48 6.25 -2.80 -1.43
C ASN A 48 6.49 -3.02 -2.93
N ALA A 49 6.00 -2.11 -3.79
CA ALA A 49 6.22 -2.17 -5.23
C ALA A 49 7.71 -2.01 -5.58
N GLU A 50 8.42 -1.07 -4.93
CA GLU A 50 9.86 -0.87 -5.10
C GLU A 50 10.68 -2.08 -4.64
N THR A 51 10.33 -2.64 -3.47
CA THR A 51 10.95 -3.84 -2.93
C THR A 51 10.74 -5.04 -3.86
N GLN A 52 9.52 -5.22 -4.35
CA GLN A 52 9.20 -6.30 -5.30
C GLN A 52 9.91 -6.11 -6.64
N ALA A 53 10.00 -4.88 -7.16
CA ALA A 53 10.72 -4.57 -8.39
C ALA A 53 12.22 -4.91 -8.25
N SER A 54 12.85 -4.48 -7.15
CA SER A 54 14.24 -4.80 -6.84
C SER A 54 14.48 -6.31 -6.73
N ALA A 55 13.57 -7.03 -6.05
CA ALA A 55 13.67 -8.48 -5.90
C ALA A 55 13.56 -9.22 -7.24
N LEU A 56 12.67 -8.77 -8.13
CA LEU A 56 12.52 -9.30 -9.48
C LEU A 56 13.74 -8.99 -10.35
N GLU A 57 14.32 -7.80 -10.24
CA GLU A 57 15.55 -7.44 -10.94
C GLU A 57 16.70 -8.37 -10.53
N ILE A 58 16.90 -8.56 -9.22
CA ILE A 58 17.89 -9.48 -8.68
C ILE A 58 17.65 -10.90 -9.20
N GLN A 59 16.42 -11.41 -9.12
CA GLN A 59 16.08 -12.74 -9.61
C GLN A 59 16.41 -12.89 -11.10
N ASN A 60 16.03 -11.91 -11.92
CA ASN A 60 16.29 -11.92 -13.36
C ASN A 60 17.79 -11.90 -13.68
N ALA A 61 18.60 -11.22 -12.87
CA ALA A 61 20.05 -11.17 -13.03
C ALA A 61 20.73 -12.52 -12.74
N TYR A 62 20.23 -13.28 -11.76
CA TYR A 62 20.75 -14.62 -11.42
C TYR A 62 20.20 -15.75 -12.31
N GLY A 63 19.25 -15.46 -13.19
CA GLY A 63 18.70 -16.41 -14.17
C GLY A 63 18.11 -17.68 -13.54
N ALA A 64 18.15 -18.78 -14.29
CA ALA A 64 17.53 -20.06 -13.90
C ALA A 64 18.14 -20.72 -12.64
N SER A 65 19.25 -20.20 -12.11
CA SER A 65 19.87 -20.68 -10.88
C SER A 65 19.33 -20.05 -9.60
N ALA A 66 18.56 -18.95 -9.69
CA ALA A 66 17.93 -18.37 -8.52
C ALA A 66 16.67 -19.14 -8.11
N GLU A 67 16.48 -19.29 -6.80
CA GLU A 67 15.20 -19.73 -6.27
C GLU A 67 14.08 -18.76 -6.69
N THR A 68 12.87 -19.31 -6.87
CA THR A 68 11.70 -18.51 -7.19
C THR A 68 11.40 -17.54 -6.06
N LEU A 69 11.18 -16.26 -6.38
CA LEU A 69 10.74 -15.25 -5.42
C LEU A 69 9.52 -15.75 -4.63
N LYS A 70 9.69 -15.84 -3.30
CA LYS A 70 8.66 -16.33 -2.40
C LYS A 70 7.73 -15.18 -1.99
N TYR A 71 6.48 -15.28 -2.42
CA TYR A 71 5.42 -14.34 -2.04
C TYR A 71 4.69 -14.79 -0.78
N LEU A 72 3.94 -13.87 -0.16
CA LEU A 72 2.98 -14.20 0.88
C LEU A 72 1.90 -15.12 0.32
N THR A 73 1.53 -16.14 1.08
CA THR A 73 0.34 -16.94 0.83
C THR A 73 -0.92 -16.08 1.06
N PRO A 74 -2.07 -16.46 0.46
CA PRO A 74 -3.33 -15.74 0.70
C PRO A 74 -3.71 -15.66 2.18
N ARG A 75 -3.34 -16.69 2.96
CA ARG A 75 -3.59 -16.73 4.41
C ARG A 75 -2.69 -15.75 5.15
N GLU A 76 -1.38 -15.77 4.90
CA GLU A 76 -0.44 -14.82 5.53
C GLU A 76 -0.84 -13.38 5.21
N ALA A 77 -1.22 -13.10 3.95
CA ALA A 77 -1.68 -11.77 3.55
C ALA A 77 -2.94 -11.34 4.32
N ALA A 78 -3.93 -12.24 4.50
CA ALA A 78 -5.15 -11.96 5.25
C ALA A 78 -4.88 -11.77 6.74
N ASP A 79 -4.04 -12.62 7.34
CA ASP A 79 -3.72 -12.58 8.77
C ASP A 79 -2.96 -11.29 9.15
N CYS A 80 -2.23 -10.68 8.21
CA CYS A 80 -1.56 -9.38 8.42
C CYS A 80 -2.50 -8.16 8.38
N VAL A 81 -3.71 -8.27 7.78
CA VAL A 81 -4.61 -7.13 7.57
C VAL A 81 -4.95 -6.38 8.86
N PRO A 82 -5.36 -7.04 9.96
CA PRO A 82 -5.73 -6.34 11.20
C PRO A 82 -4.58 -5.52 11.79
N MET A 83 -3.35 -6.06 11.73
CA MET A 83 -2.16 -5.36 12.20
C MET A 83 -1.86 -4.13 11.33
N ASN A 84 -1.94 -4.29 10.00
CA ASN A 84 -1.70 -3.20 9.06
C ASN A 84 -2.71 -2.06 9.21
N GLN A 85 -3.99 -2.38 9.45
CA GLN A 85 -5.04 -1.39 9.68
C GLN A 85 -4.74 -0.50 10.90
N GLY A 86 -4.16 -1.02 11.97
CA GLY A 86 -3.81 -0.21 13.15
C GLY A 86 -2.48 0.52 13.05
N SER A 87 -1.64 0.20 12.06
CA SER A 87 -0.23 0.62 12.04
C SER A 87 -0.03 2.10 11.69
N TYR A 88 -0.99 2.73 11.01
CA TYR A 88 -0.93 4.18 10.73
C TYR A 88 -0.87 5.02 12.00
N THR A 89 -1.46 4.53 13.11
CA THR A 89 -1.46 5.24 14.41
C THR A 89 -0.05 5.50 14.95
N LYS A 90 0.93 4.69 14.54
CA LYS A 90 2.34 4.85 14.90
C LYS A 90 3.11 5.63 13.84
N ALA A 91 2.85 5.37 12.56
CA ALA A 91 3.57 5.99 11.46
C ALA A 91 3.23 7.48 11.31
N TRP A 92 1.96 7.84 11.47
CA TRP A 92 1.48 9.21 11.31
C TRP A 92 2.18 10.24 12.20
N PRO A 93 2.25 10.08 13.54
CA PRO A 93 2.93 11.06 14.39
C PRO A 93 4.43 11.18 14.07
N LEU A 94 5.07 10.12 13.58
CA LEU A 94 6.47 10.18 13.14
C LEU A 94 6.63 11.04 11.88
N TRP A 95 5.74 10.89 10.90
CA TRP A 95 5.74 11.73 9.70
C TRP A 95 5.36 13.18 10.00
N GLN A 96 4.43 13.42 10.92
CA GLN A 96 4.12 14.78 11.39
C GLN A 96 5.36 15.43 12.00
N ALA A 97 6.06 14.75 12.93
CA ALA A 97 7.28 15.26 13.53
C ALA A 97 8.39 15.51 12.49
N GLN A 98 8.49 14.67 11.46
CA GLN A 98 9.43 14.88 10.35
C GLN A 98 9.11 16.15 9.57
N VAL A 99 7.84 16.37 9.22
CA VAL A 99 7.37 17.56 8.50
C VAL A 99 7.55 18.82 9.34
N GLU A 100 7.24 18.77 10.64
CA GLU A 100 7.41 19.89 11.57
C GLU A 100 8.88 20.29 11.76
N ALA A 101 9.81 19.33 11.67
CA ALA A 101 11.24 19.58 11.77
C ALA A 101 11.87 20.11 10.47
N ASP A 102 11.20 19.99 9.33
CA ASP A 102 11.71 20.39 8.02
C ASP A 102 11.28 21.84 7.69
N PRO A 103 12.23 22.79 7.59
CA PRO A 103 11.93 24.21 7.38
C PRO A 103 11.27 24.51 6.03
N LEU A 104 11.21 23.54 5.11
CA LEU A 104 10.49 23.65 3.84
C LEU A 104 8.97 23.70 4.05
N TYR A 105 8.46 23.06 5.12
CA TYR A 105 7.03 23.03 5.41
C TYR A 105 6.70 24.06 6.49
N LYS A 106 5.75 24.94 6.17
CA LYS A 106 5.19 25.91 7.13
C LYS A 106 3.69 25.69 7.19
N ASN A 107 3.19 25.49 8.40
CA ASN A 107 1.76 25.42 8.62
C ASN A 107 1.25 26.81 8.98
N ASP A 108 0.73 27.53 7.98
CA ASP A 108 0.18 28.89 8.16
C ASP A 108 -1.23 28.90 8.79
N LEU A 109 -1.76 27.73 9.17
CA LEU A 109 -3.10 27.58 9.77
C LEU A 109 -3.08 27.49 11.30
N ILE A 110 -1.91 27.54 11.94
CA ILE A 110 -1.73 27.53 13.41
C ILE A 110 -1.29 28.92 13.88
#